data_AF-A0A2W4W6T6-F1
#
_entry.id   AF-A0A2W4W6T6-F1
#
_cell.length_a   1.000
_cell.length_b   1.000
_cell.length_c   1.000
_cell.angle_alpha   90.00
_cell.angle_beta   90.00
_cell.angle_gamma   90.00
#
_symmetry.space_group_name_H-M   'P 1'
#
loop_
_entity.id
_entity.type
_entity.pdbx_description
1 polymer ?
#
loop_
_entity_poly.entity_id
_entity_poly.type
_entity_poly.pdbx_seq_one_letter_code
_entity_poly.pdbx_strand_id
1 'polypeptide(L)'
;MSDELNKIFENDQKKYRVLQSVYNLSNPDKFVGVSAKQVADFTQIPMSEAKEILNRLCDFDELIDCPTNTSGFMSNHKTIDKIKQYKKLEIEEILREFRQIASDLIHMNSYDEMSYLKRFINFIESKPIIFDFIQDNNRVRQFEIERVIDSCVQLVHTYVQIPKGKNEEIAFTYQLLKYGLEKFNAYYVFTIQIPAYGSREEGVLKFNKTIVSYFCNHIDHYLTTMLNKLGADEQSYLNSTTQNLNFNGNVGAVQTGNHNIAHVTQNNYSSQSLVDAAKEIQELLENLAQIYPTNTLSDKMVVVTKAVEQIENNRSLKERTVGALKSAGVEGFKELIDNPLINILMAAIEGWKEGK
;
A
#
# COMPACT_ATOMS: atom_id res chain seq x y z
N MET A 1 26.22 -22.26 -9.93
CA MET A 1 25.43 -21.04 -10.19
C MET A 1 24.32 -20.82 -9.16
N SER A 2 23.39 -21.75 -8.88
CA SER A 2 22.40 -21.58 -7.79
C SER A 2 23.05 -21.44 -6.40
N ASP A 3 24.07 -22.24 -6.12
CA ASP A 3 24.71 -22.28 -4.79
C ASP A 3 25.59 -21.05 -4.52
N GLU A 4 26.15 -20.45 -5.57
CA GLU A 4 26.91 -19.21 -5.47
C GLU A 4 26.00 -18.01 -5.26
N LEU A 5 24.86 -17.96 -5.97
CA LEU A 5 23.85 -16.92 -5.76
C LEU A 5 23.26 -17.00 -4.34
N ASN A 6 22.92 -18.20 -3.86
CA ASN A 6 22.41 -18.39 -2.51
C ASN A 6 23.42 -17.92 -1.44
N LYS A 7 24.72 -18.20 -1.64
CA LYS A 7 25.78 -17.70 -0.75
C LYS A 7 25.90 -16.18 -0.77
N ILE A 8 25.73 -15.54 -1.93
CA ILE A 8 25.75 -14.08 -2.04
C ILE A 8 24.59 -13.47 -1.27
N PHE A 9 23.37 -13.97 -1.46
CA PHE A 9 22.18 -13.51 -0.74
C PHE A 9 22.30 -13.70 0.78
N GLU A 10 22.76 -14.87 1.22
CA GLU A 10 22.97 -15.16 2.63
C GLU A 10 24.00 -14.21 3.26
N ASN A 11 25.08 -13.91 2.53
CA ASN A 11 26.10 -12.97 2.97
C ASN A 11 25.56 -11.53 3.10
N ASP A 12 24.74 -11.07 2.15
CA ASP A 12 24.15 -9.73 2.21
C ASP A 12 23.12 -9.61 3.34
N GLN A 13 22.32 -10.65 3.60
CA GLN A 13 21.43 -10.70 4.76
C GLN A 13 22.20 -10.64 6.08
N LYS A 14 23.30 -11.40 6.20
CA LYS A 14 24.16 -11.36 7.39
C LYS A 14 24.77 -9.98 7.62
N LYS A 15 25.29 -9.34 6.56
CA LYS A 15 25.79 -7.96 6.62
C LYS A 15 24.73 -6.97 7.07
N TYR A 16 23.52 -7.05 6.51
CA TYR A 16 22.40 -6.20 6.92
C TYR A 16 22.08 -6.35 8.41
N ARG A 17 21.99 -7.58 8.92
CA ARG A 17 21.72 -7.86 10.35
C ARG A 17 22.83 -7.31 11.26
N VAL A 18 24.09 -7.44 10.85
CA VAL A 18 25.23 -6.86 11.58
C VAL A 18 25.14 -5.33 11.59
N LEU A 19 24.94 -4.68 10.46
CA LEU A 19 24.76 -3.22 10.38
C LEU A 19 23.61 -2.73 11.27
N GLN A 20 22.46 -3.40 11.20
CA GLN A 20 21.29 -3.06 12.01
C GLN A 20 21.56 -3.23 13.51
N SER A 21 22.32 -4.27 13.90
CA SER A 21 22.72 -4.46 15.30
C SER A 21 23.65 -3.34 15.80
N VAL A 22 24.61 -2.90 14.98
CA VAL A 22 25.49 -1.78 15.33
C VAL A 22 24.70 -0.49 15.46
N TYR A 23 23.79 -0.21 14.53
CA TYR A 23 22.90 0.95 14.60
C TYR A 23 22.01 0.94 15.86
N ASN A 24 21.42 -0.20 16.21
CA ASN A 24 20.49 -0.28 17.34
C ASN A 24 21.19 -0.26 18.71
N LEU A 25 22.39 -0.82 18.81
CA LEU A 25 23.08 -1.04 20.09
C LEU A 25 24.17 -0.02 20.38
N SER A 26 24.69 0.70 19.37
CA SER A 26 25.66 1.77 19.58
C SER A 26 24.99 3.09 19.96
N ASN A 27 25.73 3.96 20.62
CA ASN A 27 25.37 5.35 20.84
C ASN A 27 26.56 6.24 20.44
N PRO A 28 26.57 6.75 19.19
CA PRO A 28 27.65 7.59 18.69
C PRO A 28 27.92 8.84 19.54
N ASP A 29 26.85 9.53 19.96
CA ASP A 29 26.95 10.77 20.74
C ASP A 29 27.58 10.56 22.12
N LYS A 30 27.43 9.37 22.69
CA LYS A 30 28.01 8.98 23.97
C LYS A 30 29.29 8.15 23.84
N PHE A 31 29.81 7.98 22.62
CA PHE A 31 30.97 7.14 22.34
C PHE A 31 30.84 5.69 22.87
N VAL A 32 29.62 5.16 22.86
CA VAL A 32 29.33 3.78 23.28
C VAL A 32 29.24 2.92 22.03
N GLY A 33 30.26 2.12 21.74
CA GLY A 33 30.23 1.15 20.66
C GLY A 33 29.81 -0.24 21.13
N VAL A 34 29.74 -1.15 20.16
CA VAL A 34 29.21 -2.50 20.30
C VAL A 34 30.35 -3.49 20.07
N SER A 35 30.47 -4.48 20.95
CA SER A 35 31.44 -5.56 20.79
C SER A 35 30.94 -6.63 19.81
N ALA A 36 31.86 -7.36 19.19
CA ALA A 36 31.52 -8.50 18.32
C ALA A 36 30.68 -9.57 19.05
N LYS A 37 30.85 -9.72 20.38
CA LYS A 37 30.03 -10.62 21.19
C LYS A 37 28.57 -10.16 21.25
N GLN A 38 28.33 -8.87 21.53
CA GLN A 38 26.97 -8.32 21.56
C GLN A 38 26.27 -8.43 20.20
N VAL A 39 27.01 -8.20 19.10
CA VAL A 39 26.51 -8.40 17.73
C VAL A 39 26.17 -9.87 17.49
N ALA A 40 27.03 -10.81 17.89
CA ALA A 40 26.79 -12.23 17.75
C ALA A 40 25.53 -12.68 18.52
N ASP A 41 25.38 -12.23 19.76
CA ASP A 41 24.23 -12.54 20.60
C ASP A 41 22.92 -11.98 19.99
N PHE A 42 22.95 -10.75 19.45
CA PHE A 42 21.79 -10.11 18.82
C PHE A 42 21.41 -10.76 17.47
N THR A 43 22.41 -11.10 16.66
CA THR A 43 22.19 -11.62 15.29
C THR A 43 22.14 -13.13 15.21
N GLN A 44 22.48 -13.85 16.29
CA GLN A 44 22.66 -15.31 16.28
C GLN A 44 23.68 -15.79 15.22
N ILE A 45 24.58 -14.90 14.77
CA ILE A 45 25.70 -15.22 13.89
C ILE A 45 26.88 -15.65 14.78
N PRO A 46 27.65 -16.70 14.43
CA PRO A 46 28.83 -17.08 15.17
C PRO A 46 29.78 -15.89 15.40
N MET A 47 30.31 -15.75 16.62
CA MET A 47 31.12 -14.58 17.01
C MET A 47 32.32 -14.33 16.09
N SER A 48 32.98 -15.39 15.60
CA SER A 48 34.09 -15.27 14.65
C SER A 48 33.67 -14.64 13.33
N GLU A 49 32.53 -15.07 12.79
CA GLU A 49 31.95 -14.57 11.54
C GLU A 49 31.42 -13.13 11.72
N ALA A 50 30.72 -12.86 12.83
CA ALA A 50 30.29 -11.51 13.17
C ALA A 50 31.48 -10.53 13.27
N LYS A 51 32.60 -10.96 13.88
CA LYS A 51 33.83 -10.15 13.96
C LYS A 51 34.43 -9.89 12.57
N GLU A 52 34.48 -10.89 11.70
CA GLU A 52 34.98 -10.74 10.33
C GLU A 52 34.14 -9.73 9.53
N ILE A 53 32.80 -9.82 9.63
CA ILE A 53 31.89 -8.87 8.99
C ILE A 53 32.08 -7.46 9.55
N LEU A 54 32.17 -7.30 10.88
CA LEU A 54 32.40 -6.00 11.51
C LEU A 54 33.70 -5.34 11.05
N ASN A 55 34.80 -6.09 11.03
CA ASN A 55 36.08 -5.58 10.53
C ASN A 55 35.97 -5.16 9.07
N ARG A 56 35.28 -5.95 8.23
CA ARG A 56 35.08 -5.59 6.82
C ARG A 56 34.26 -4.31 6.65
N LEU A 57 33.17 -4.18 7.41
CA LEU A 57 32.31 -3.00 7.39
C LEU A 57 33.03 -1.74 7.87
N CYS A 58 33.96 -1.89 8.83
CA CYS A 58 34.77 -0.81 9.37
C CYS A 58 35.91 -0.43 8.42
N ASP A 59 36.77 -1.39 8.08
CA ASP A 59 38.07 -1.13 7.46
C ASP A 59 38.00 -0.95 5.94
N PHE A 60 37.00 -1.58 5.28
CA PHE A 60 36.89 -1.58 3.81
C PHE A 60 35.66 -0.83 3.31
N ASP A 61 34.49 -1.11 3.88
CA ASP A 61 33.25 -0.49 3.40
C ASP A 61 33.01 0.90 4.03
N GLU A 62 33.72 1.24 5.12
CA GLU A 62 33.59 2.46 5.92
C GLU A 62 32.15 2.75 6.39
N LEU A 63 31.35 1.70 6.54
CA LEU A 63 29.94 1.79 6.88
C LEU A 63 29.69 1.94 8.38
N ILE A 64 30.70 1.69 9.20
CA ILE A 64 30.71 1.83 10.67
C ILE A 64 32.09 2.32 11.10
N ASP A 65 32.18 2.91 12.29
CA ASP A 65 33.43 3.41 12.84
C ASP A 65 33.94 2.50 13.98
N CYS A 66 35.26 2.46 14.18
CA CYS A 66 35.91 1.90 15.36
C CYS A 66 36.93 2.91 15.89
N PRO A 67 36.48 3.97 16.60
CA PRO A 67 37.35 5.11 16.89
C PRO A 67 38.50 4.77 17.84
N THR A 68 38.36 3.74 18.66
CA THR A 68 39.43 3.17 19.48
C THR A 68 39.25 1.66 19.64
N ASN A 69 40.34 0.94 19.97
CA ASN A 69 40.29 -0.49 20.30
C ASN A 69 39.38 -0.81 21.50
N THR A 70 39.05 0.16 22.34
CA THR A 70 38.26 -0.01 23.57
C THR A 70 36.81 0.47 23.45
N SER A 71 36.50 1.31 22.46
CA SER A 71 35.15 1.87 22.28
C SER A 71 34.20 0.90 21.58
N GLY A 72 34.72 -0.09 20.85
CA GLY A 72 33.90 -0.99 20.03
C GLY A 72 33.43 -0.35 18.72
N PHE A 73 32.58 -1.06 17.98
CA PHE A 73 32.05 -0.63 16.67
C PHE A 73 30.83 0.29 16.82
N MET A 74 30.76 1.35 16.02
CA MET A 74 29.75 2.41 16.14
C MET A 74 29.11 2.73 14.79
N SER A 75 27.83 3.06 14.78
CA SER A 75 27.19 3.55 13.56
C SER A 75 27.67 4.96 13.20
N ASN A 76 27.79 5.24 11.92
CA ASN A 76 28.06 6.55 11.34
C ASN A 76 26.94 6.95 10.36
N HIS A 77 27.10 8.08 9.68
CA HIS A 77 26.09 8.57 8.72
C HIS A 77 25.84 7.58 7.57
N LYS A 78 26.87 6.88 7.07
CA LYS A 78 26.75 5.88 6.00
C LYS A 78 26.03 4.61 6.47
N THR A 79 26.05 4.29 7.77
CA THR A 79 25.33 3.12 8.32
C THR A 79 23.84 3.19 8.00
N ILE A 80 23.21 4.35 8.25
CA ILE A 80 21.77 4.54 8.08
C ILE A 80 21.40 4.48 6.60
N ASP A 81 22.17 5.14 5.74
CA ASP A 81 21.93 5.14 4.30
C ASP A 81 22.02 3.72 3.72
N LYS A 82 23.00 2.93 4.19
CA LYS A 82 23.13 1.54 3.76
C LYS A 82 21.99 0.66 4.27
N ILE A 83 21.54 0.84 5.51
CA ILE A 83 20.37 0.13 6.05
C ILE A 83 19.12 0.46 5.24
N LYS A 84 18.89 1.75 4.91
CA LYS A 84 17.78 2.17 4.04
C LYS A 84 17.88 1.52 2.66
N GLN A 85 19.08 1.48 2.06
CA GLN A 85 19.32 0.84 0.77
C GLN A 85 18.97 -0.66 0.80
N TYR A 86 19.43 -1.40 1.81
CA TYR A 86 19.11 -2.82 1.95
C TYR A 86 17.60 -3.06 2.08
N LYS A 87 16.93 -2.28 2.92
CA LYS A 87 15.48 -2.37 3.10
C LYS A 87 14.71 -2.03 1.82
N LYS A 88 15.19 -1.04 1.04
CA LYS A 88 14.61 -0.69 -0.25
C LYS A 88 14.71 -1.86 -1.24
N LEU A 89 15.89 -2.47 -1.37
CA LEU A 89 16.11 -3.62 -2.26
C LEU A 89 15.23 -4.82 -1.88
N GLU A 90 15.10 -5.10 -0.58
CA GLU A 90 14.22 -6.16 -0.07
C GLU A 90 12.76 -5.93 -0.49
N ILE A 91 12.25 -4.71 -0.32
CA ILE A 91 10.87 -4.39 -0.69
C ILE A 91 10.67 -4.41 -2.21
N GLU A 92 11.66 -3.97 -3.01
CA GLU A 92 11.61 -4.05 -4.47
C GLU A 92 11.52 -5.50 -4.96
N GLU A 93 12.25 -6.41 -4.33
CA GLU A 93 12.19 -7.84 -4.60
C GLU A 93 10.82 -8.43 -4.23
N ILE A 94 10.34 -8.15 -3.02
CA ILE A 94 9.02 -8.60 -2.56
C ILE A 94 7.91 -8.08 -3.49
N LEU A 95 7.96 -6.81 -3.88
CA LEU A 95 6.99 -6.18 -4.78
C LEU A 95 6.99 -6.85 -6.16
N ARG A 96 8.18 -7.12 -6.72
CA ARG A 96 8.31 -7.80 -8.01
C ARG A 96 7.73 -9.22 -7.97
N GLU A 97 8.09 -10.01 -6.96
CA GLU A 97 7.55 -11.37 -6.77
C GLU A 97 6.03 -11.34 -6.55
N PHE A 98 5.56 -10.41 -5.72
CA PHE A 98 4.13 -10.21 -5.46
C PHE A 98 3.35 -9.97 -6.74
N ARG A 99 3.79 -9.00 -7.56
CA ARG A 99 3.14 -8.66 -8.84
C ARG A 99 3.07 -9.85 -9.79
N GLN A 100 4.14 -10.66 -9.85
CA GLN A 100 4.15 -11.87 -10.66
C GLN A 100 3.11 -12.87 -10.16
N ILE A 101 3.10 -13.17 -8.86
CA ILE A 101 2.18 -14.17 -8.29
C ILE A 101 0.72 -13.69 -8.36
N ALA A 102 0.47 -12.40 -8.15
CA ALA A 102 -0.85 -11.78 -8.33
C ALA A 102 -1.32 -11.89 -9.79
N SER A 103 -0.45 -11.56 -10.75
CA SER A 103 -0.73 -11.69 -12.18
C SER A 103 -1.05 -13.14 -12.57
N ASP A 104 -0.25 -14.10 -12.09
CA ASP A 104 -0.45 -15.53 -12.31
C ASP A 104 -1.84 -15.99 -11.83
N LEU A 105 -2.29 -15.51 -10.66
CA LEU A 105 -3.62 -15.81 -10.12
C LEU A 105 -4.74 -15.13 -10.93
N ILE A 106 -4.58 -13.86 -11.30
CA ILE A 106 -5.63 -13.08 -11.99
C ILE A 106 -5.85 -13.60 -13.42
N HIS A 107 -4.77 -13.99 -14.11
CA HIS A 107 -4.77 -14.38 -15.53
C HIS A 107 -4.60 -15.89 -15.76
N MET A 108 -4.88 -16.72 -14.76
CA MET A 108 -4.73 -18.17 -14.87
C MET A 108 -5.51 -18.73 -16.08
N ASN A 109 -4.88 -19.66 -16.80
CA ASN A 109 -5.47 -20.35 -17.97
C ASN A 109 -5.41 -21.89 -17.83
N SER A 110 -5.13 -22.38 -16.62
CA SER A 110 -4.84 -23.79 -16.32
C SER A 110 -5.99 -24.45 -15.55
N TYR A 111 -6.11 -25.77 -15.68
CA TYR A 111 -7.04 -26.59 -14.91
C TYR A 111 -6.66 -26.72 -13.42
N ASP A 112 -5.41 -26.42 -13.04
CA ASP A 112 -4.91 -26.44 -11.65
C ASP A 112 -5.04 -25.07 -10.95
N GLU A 113 -6.23 -24.46 -11.04
CA GLU A 113 -6.51 -23.11 -10.55
C GLU A 113 -6.24 -22.94 -9.04
N MET A 114 -6.45 -23.99 -8.26
CA MET A 114 -6.30 -23.94 -6.80
C MET A 114 -4.83 -23.82 -6.38
N SER A 115 -3.88 -24.34 -7.17
CA SER A 115 -2.45 -24.18 -6.85
C SER A 115 -1.98 -22.74 -6.97
N TYR A 116 -2.58 -21.94 -7.86
CA TYR A 116 -2.34 -20.49 -7.95
C TYR A 116 -2.82 -19.76 -6.70
N LEU A 117 -4.03 -20.06 -6.22
CA LEU A 117 -4.54 -19.48 -4.97
C LEU A 117 -3.64 -19.86 -3.79
N LYS A 118 -3.27 -21.14 -3.69
CA LYS A 118 -2.38 -21.63 -2.64
C LYS A 118 -1.02 -20.93 -2.67
N ARG A 119 -0.42 -20.78 -3.85
CA ARG A 119 0.86 -20.06 -4.02
C ARG A 119 0.74 -18.59 -3.62
N PHE A 120 -0.36 -17.93 -4.00
CA PHE A 120 -0.65 -16.55 -3.63
C PHE A 120 -0.78 -16.36 -2.12
N ILE A 121 -1.65 -17.15 -1.47
CA ILE A 121 -1.85 -17.09 -0.01
C ILE A 121 -0.54 -17.42 0.74
N ASN A 122 0.16 -18.49 0.37
CA ASN A 122 1.42 -18.84 1.01
C ASN A 122 2.45 -17.72 0.88
N PHE A 123 2.54 -17.06 -0.28
CA PHE A 123 3.45 -15.94 -0.48
C PHE A 123 3.13 -14.77 0.45
N ILE A 124 1.88 -14.27 0.45
CA ILE A 124 1.51 -13.10 1.27
C ILE A 124 1.64 -13.38 2.76
N GLU A 125 1.42 -14.62 3.21
CA GLU A 125 1.60 -15.04 4.61
C GLU A 125 3.07 -15.27 4.98
N SER A 126 3.92 -15.66 4.02
CA SER A 126 5.35 -15.89 4.25
C SER A 126 6.18 -14.61 4.38
N LYS A 127 5.67 -13.47 3.92
CA LYS A 127 6.38 -12.18 3.89
C LYS A 127 5.83 -11.26 4.98
N PRO A 128 6.53 -11.07 6.12
CA PRO A 128 5.99 -10.31 7.26
C PRO A 128 5.51 -8.91 6.89
N ILE A 129 6.24 -8.20 6.02
CA ILE A 129 5.84 -6.84 5.59
C ILE A 129 4.45 -6.80 4.94
N ILE A 130 4.07 -7.83 4.18
CA ILE A 130 2.74 -7.95 3.57
C ILE A 130 1.75 -8.49 4.60
N PHE A 131 2.12 -9.55 5.31
CA PHE A 131 1.21 -10.23 6.21
C PHE A 131 0.77 -9.34 7.38
N ASP A 132 1.69 -8.58 7.97
CA ASP A 132 1.39 -7.62 9.04
C ASP A 132 0.40 -6.55 8.55
N PHE A 133 0.63 -6.01 7.34
CA PHE A 133 -0.31 -5.07 6.71
C PHE A 133 -1.70 -5.70 6.55
N ILE A 134 -1.79 -6.94 6.08
CA ILE A 134 -3.09 -7.63 5.96
C ILE A 134 -3.71 -7.84 7.34
N GLN A 135 -2.95 -8.28 8.33
CA GLN A 135 -3.47 -8.58 9.67
C GLN A 135 -3.95 -7.33 10.41
N ASP A 136 -3.27 -6.20 10.25
CA ASP A 136 -3.69 -4.92 10.81
C ASP A 136 -5.07 -4.50 10.30
N ASN A 137 -5.38 -4.80 9.03
CA ASN A 137 -6.72 -4.61 8.46
C ASN A 137 -7.69 -5.73 8.89
N ASN A 138 -7.22 -6.98 8.94
CA ASN A 138 -8.03 -8.16 9.27
C ASN A 138 -8.61 -8.14 10.70
N ARG A 139 -7.92 -7.46 11.62
CA ARG A 139 -8.39 -7.27 13.01
C ARG A 139 -9.62 -6.36 13.12
N VAL A 140 -9.91 -5.55 12.10
CA VAL A 140 -11.05 -4.61 12.11
C VAL A 140 -12.39 -5.36 12.19
N ARG A 141 -12.53 -6.47 11.45
CA ARG A 141 -13.77 -7.23 11.41
C ARG A 141 -13.56 -8.67 10.96
N GLN A 142 -14.20 -9.59 11.66
CA GLN A 142 -14.37 -10.98 11.22
C GLN A 142 -15.70 -11.14 10.48
N PHE A 143 -15.66 -11.82 9.34
CA PHE A 143 -16.81 -12.04 8.47
C PHE A 143 -17.25 -13.50 8.52
N GLU A 144 -18.57 -13.73 8.57
CA GLU A 144 -19.16 -15.06 8.42
C GLU A 144 -19.15 -15.47 6.93
N ILE A 145 -17.96 -15.80 6.40
CA ILE A 145 -17.77 -16.06 4.95
C ILE A 145 -18.68 -17.18 4.45
N GLU A 146 -18.86 -18.25 5.22
CA GLU A 146 -19.78 -19.35 4.90
C GLU A 146 -21.20 -18.83 4.63
N ARG A 147 -21.72 -18.00 5.52
CA ARG A 147 -23.05 -17.39 5.38
C ARG A 147 -23.14 -16.43 4.19
N VAL A 148 -22.07 -15.70 3.89
CA VAL A 148 -22.00 -14.82 2.72
C VAL A 148 -22.13 -15.63 1.44
N ILE A 149 -21.41 -16.74 1.33
CA ILE A 149 -21.48 -17.65 0.18
C ILE A 149 -22.87 -18.29 0.08
N ASP A 150 -23.41 -18.82 1.19
CA ASP A 150 -24.75 -19.42 1.23
C ASP A 150 -25.83 -18.45 0.77
N SER A 151 -25.73 -17.18 1.18
CA SER A 151 -26.67 -16.13 0.78
C SER A 151 -26.64 -15.86 -0.72
N CYS A 152 -25.45 -15.90 -1.34
CA CYS A 152 -25.30 -15.76 -2.79
C CYS A 152 -25.86 -16.96 -3.56
N VAL A 153 -25.76 -18.18 -3.00
CA VAL A 153 -26.33 -19.40 -3.61
C VAL A 153 -27.86 -19.39 -3.53
N GLN A 154 -28.44 -18.95 -2.41
CA GLN A 154 -29.89 -18.99 -2.18
C GLN A 154 -30.64 -17.86 -2.90
N LEU A 155 -30.02 -16.69 -3.04
CA LEU A 155 -30.65 -15.52 -3.64
C LEU A 155 -30.13 -15.35 -5.08
N VAL A 156 -30.87 -15.94 -6.02
CA VAL A 156 -30.67 -15.81 -7.47
C VAL A 156 -30.46 -14.31 -7.83
N HIS A 157 -29.33 -13.97 -8.46
CA HIS A 157 -28.87 -12.60 -8.83
C HIS A 157 -28.17 -11.74 -7.76
N THR A 158 -27.75 -12.28 -6.61
CA THR A 158 -27.12 -11.44 -5.56
C THR A 158 -25.60 -11.48 -5.63
N TYR A 159 -24.99 -10.36 -5.99
CA TYR A 159 -23.53 -10.17 -5.90
C TYR A 159 -23.08 -10.14 -4.45
N VAL A 160 -21.93 -10.77 -4.15
CA VAL A 160 -21.23 -10.56 -2.87
C VAL A 160 -21.07 -9.06 -2.65
N GLN A 161 -21.64 -8.58 -1.54
CA GLN A 161 -21.49 -7.20 -1.12
C GLN A 161 -20.14 -7.05 -0.44
N ILE A 162 -19.14 -6.63 -1.22
CA ILE A 162 -17.83 -6.28 -0.69
C ILE A 162 -18.01 -5.06 0.23
N PRO A 163 -17.45 -5.07 1.45
CA PRO A 163 -17.47 -3.91 2.31
C PRO A 163 -16.86 -2.69 1.61
N LYS A 164 -17.49 -1.52 1.74
CA LYS A 164 -17.03 -0.29 1.08
C LYS A 164 -15.80 0.36 1.74
N GLY A 165 -15.52 0.02 2.99
CA GLY A 165 -14.37 0.54 3.73
C GLY A 165 -13.09 -0.17 3.28
N LYS A 166 -12.02 0.59 3.04
CA LYS A 166 -10.73 0.04 2.56
C LYS A 166 -10.23 -1.10 3.45
N ASN A 167 -10.25 -0.90 4.76
CA ASN A 167 -9.70 -1.89 5.70
C ASN A 167 -10.59 -3.14 5.73
N GLU A 168 -11.91 -2.94 5.70
CA GLU A 168 -12.89 -4.01 5.65
C GLU A 168 -12.85 -4.78 4.33
N GLU A 169 -12.59 -4.13 3.19
CA GLU A 169 -12.40 -4.76 1.88
C GLU A 169 -11.16 -5.67 1.87
N ILE A 170 -10.05 -5.20 2.43
CA ILE A 170 -8.82 -5.99 2.60
C ILE A 170 -9.08 -7.20 3.50
N ALA A 171 -9.69 -6.97 4.66
CA ALA A 171 -10.03 -8.02 5.63
C ALA A 171 -10.97 -9.07 5.03
N PHE A 172 -12.05 -8.62 4.40
CA PHE A 172 -13.05 -9.47 3.77
C PHE A 172 -12.43 -10.32 2.66
N THR A 173 -11.66 -9.71 1.76
CA THR A 173 -11.07 -10.43 0.62
C THR A 173 -10.06 -11.47 1.10
N TYR A 174 -9.21 -11.14 2.08
CA TYR A 174 -8.28 -12.10 2.66
C TYR A 174 -9.01 -13.29 3.31
N GLN A 175 -10.01 -13.03 4.16
CA GLN A 175 -10.81 -14.09 4.79
C GLN A 175 -11.56 -14.94 3.76
N LEU A 176 -12.10 -14.32 2.71
CA LEU A 176 -12.79 -15.00 1.62
C LEU A 176 -11.87 -15.94 0.85
N LEU A 177 -10.67 -15.48 0.49
CA LEU A 177 -9.68 -16.28 -0.21
C LEU A 177 -9.13 -17.42 0.67
N LYS A 178 -8.90 -17.17 1.97
CA LYS A 178 -8.51 -18.23 2.92
C LYS A 178 -9.59 -19.29 3.08
N TYR A 179 -10.83 -18.88 3.26
CA TYR A 179 -11.97 -19.79 3.34
C TYR A 179 -12.10 -20.61 2.05
N GLY A 180 -11.98 -19.96 0.89
CA GLY A 180 -11.95 -20.60 -0.43
C GLY A 180 -10.90 -21.71 -0.52
N LEU A 181 -9.68 -21.41 -0.10
CA LEU A 181 -8.56 -22.36 -0.09
C LEU A 181 -8.77 -23.54 0.88
N GLU A 182 -9.42 -23.31 2.02
CA GLU A 182 -9.60 -24.32 3.07
C GLU A 182 -10.80 -25.25 2.83
N LYS A 183 -11.86 -24.73 2.18
CA LYS A 183 -13.16 -25.42 2.08
C LYS A 183 -13.45 -26.00 0.71
N PHE A 184 -12.77 -25.54 -0.34
CA PHE A 184 -13.06 -25.96 -1.71
C PHE A 184 -11.85 -26.66 -2.33
N ASN A 185 -12.13 -27.71 -3.10
CA ASN A 185 -11.09 -28.44 -3.82
C ASN A 185 -10.67 -27.76 -5.13
N ALA A 186 -11.52 -26.90 -5.69
CA ALA A 186 -11.28 -26.22 -6.96
C ALA A 186 -11.70 -24.76 -6.87
N TYR A 187 -10.84 -23.87 -7.40
CA TYR A 187 -11.01 -22.44 -7.30
C TYR A 187 -12.32 -21.98 -7.96
N TYR A 188 -12.61 -22.48 -9.18
CA TYR A 188 -13.82 -22.10 -9.88
C TYR A 188 -15.11 -22.38 -9.09
N VAL A 189 -15.16 -23.45 -8.29
CA VAL A 189 -16.38 -23.83 -7.55
C VAL A 189 -16.76 -22.75 -6.56
N PHE A 190 -15.76 -22.19 -5.89
CA PHE A 190 -15.93 -21.09 -4.95
C PHE A 190 -16.20 -19.77 -5.70
N THR A 191 -15.49 -19.49 -6.80
CA THR A 191 -15.65 -18.21 -7.49
C THR A 191 -16.97 -18.09 -8.21
N ILE A 192 -17.54 -19.15 -8.81
CA ILE A 192 -18.82 -19.05 -9.55
C ILE A 192 -20.03 -18.85 -8.65
N GLN A 193 -19.92 -19.20 -7.36
CA GLN A 193 -21.00 -19.02 -6.39
C GLN A 193 -21.21 -17.54 -6.02
N ILE A 194 -20.28 -16.66 -6.42
CA ILE A 194 -20.19 -15.27 -5.96
C ILE A 194 -20.71 -14.24 -6.98
N PRO A 195 -20.33 -14.26 -8.26
CA PRO A 195 -21.02 -13.53 -9.32
C PRO A 195 -22.01 -14.47 -9.97
N ALA A 196 -23.30 -14.29 -9.65
CA ALA A 196 -24.36 -14.96 -10.36
C ALA A 196 -24.19 -14.73 -11.89
N TYR A 197 -24.22 -15.84 -12.65
CA TYR A 197 -24.23 -15.96 -14.11
C TYR A 197 -22.90 -15.87 -14.87
N GLY A 198 -22.64 -16.90 -15.68
CA GLY A 198 -21.55 -17.01 -16.66
C GLY A 198 -21.04 -18.44 -16.84
N SER A 199 -20.15 -18.66 -17.81
CA SER A 199 -19.34 -19.90 -17.87
C SER A 199 -18.40 -20.01 -16.68
N ARG A 200 -17.75 -21.17 -16.49
CA ARG A 200 -16.69 -21.36 -15.47
C ARG A 200 -15.65 -20.25 -15.57
N GLU A 201 -15.18 -20.01 -16.78
CA GLU A 201 -14.13 -19.04 -17.10
C GLU A 201 -14.59 -17.60 -16.84
N GLU A 202 -15.82 -17.27 -17.22
CA GLU A 202 -16.39 -15.93 -16.97
C GLU A 202 -16.57 -15.64 -15.49
N GLY A 203 -17.00 -16.63 -14.70
CA GLY A 203 -17.16 -16.50 -13.25
C GLY A 203 -15.83 -16.28 -12.55
N VAL A 204 -14.80 -17.08 -12.88
CA VAL A 204 -13.43 -16.91 -12.37
C VAL A 204 -12.87 -15.54 -12.76
N LEU A 205 -13.00 -15.16 -14.04
CA LEU A 205 -12.50 -13.87 -14.54
C LEU A 205 -13.16 -12.69 -13.81
N LYS A 206 -14.49 -12.73 -13.65
CA LYS A 206 -15.25 -11.67 -12.98
C LYS A 206 -14.89 -11.60 -11.50
N PHE A 207 -14.78 -12.74 -10.82
CA PHE A 207 -14.33 -12.79 -9.43
C PHE A 207 -12.93 -12.17 -9.27
N ASN A 208 -11.97 -12.62 -10.09
CA ASN A 208 -10.61 -12.11 -10.05
C ASN A 208 -10.57 -10.59 -10.28
N LYS A 209 -11.27 -10.11 -11.31
CA LYS A 209 -11.31 -8.68 -11.65
C LYS A 209 -11.96 -7.81 -10.58
N THR A 210 -12.98 -8.33 -9.88
CA THR A 210 -13.80 -7.55 -8.95
C THR A 210 -13.41 -7.67 -7.48
N ILE A 211 -12.66 -8.70 -7.11
CA ILE A 211 -12.28 -8.98 -5.71
C ILE A 211 -10.76 -9.05 -5.60
N VAL A 212 -10.14 -9.99 -6.32
CA VAL A 212 -8.70 -10.25 -6.20
C VAL A 212 -7.88 -9.04 -6.64
N SER A 213 -8.22 -8.40 -7.75
CA SER A 213 -7.48 -7.25 -8.27
C SER A 213 -7.47 -6.07 -7.30
N TYR A 214 -8.58 -5.77 -6.62
CA TYR A 214 -8.62 -4.68 -5.63
C TYR A 214 -7.76 -4.99 -4.42
N PHE A 215 -7.83 -6.22 -3.91
CA PHE A 215 -6.94 -6.68 -2.84
C PHE A 215 -5.47 -6.58 -3.23
N CYS A 216 -5.13 -6.99 -4.46
CA CYS A 216 -3.78 -6.88 -4.97
C CYS A 216 -3.29 -5.44 -5.09
N ASN A 217 -4.17 -4.53 -5.53
CA ASN A 217 -3.87 -3.10 -5.61
C ASN A 217 -3.56 -2.49 -4.23
N HIS A 218 -4.25 -2.91 -3.16
CA HIS A 218 -3.97 -2.42 -1.80
C HIS A 218 -2.58 -2.82 -1.31
N ILE A 219 -2.19 -4.08 -1.52
CA ILE A 219 -0.87 -4.58 -1.16
C ILE A 219 0.21 -3.88 -1.99
N ASP A 220 0.00 -3.78 -3.30
CA ASP A 220 0.94 -3.12 -4.21
C ASP A 220 1.19 -1.66 -3.84
N HIS A 221 0.09 -0.94 -3.59
CA HIS A 221 0.14 0.46 -3.17
C HIS A 221 0.90 0.60 -1.86
N TYR A 222 0.61 -0.25 -0.87
CA TYR A 222 1.31 -0.23 0.42
C TYR A 222 2.83 -0.44 0.25
N LEU A 223 3.25 -1.44 -0.51
CA LEU A 223 4.68 -1.71 -0.77
C LEU A 223 5.33 -0.56 -1.55
N THR A 224 4.65 0.00 -2.54
CA THR A 224 5.11 1.17 -3.31
C THR A 224 5.27 2.40 -2.40
N THR A 225 4.30 2.67 -1.53
CA THR A 225 4.39 3.75 -0.54
C THR A 225 5.58 3.55 0.40
N MET A 226 5.86 2.31 0.81
CA MET A 226 7.04 2.01 1.62
C MET A 226 8.34 2.29 0.87
N LEU A 227 8.43 1.95 -0.43
CA LEU A 227 9.58 2.29 -1.26
C LEU A 227 9.77 3.80 -1.41
N ASN A 228 8.69 4.53 -1.63
CA ASN A 228 8.75 5.99 -1.76
C ASN A 228 9.22 6.62 -0.46
N LYS A 229 8.77 6.14 0.71
CA LYS A 229 9.25 6.57 2.03
C LYS A 229 10.74 6.28 2.26
N LEU A 230 11.28 5.23 1.65
CA LEU A 230 12.70 4.87 1.78
C LEU A 230 13.60 5.60 0.79
N GLY A 231 13.07 6.02 -0.36
CA GLY A 231 13.79 6.72 -1.41
C GLY A 231 13.64 8.24 -1.40
N ALA A 232 12.76 8.78 -0.56
CA ALA A 232 12.56 10.21 -0.41
C ALA A 232 13.56 10.82 0.57
N ASP A 233 14.26 11.87 0.12
CA ASP A 233 14.73 12.91 1.03
C ASP A 233 13.48 13.59 1.62
N GLU A 234 13.54 14.16 2.83
CA GLU A 234 12.36 14.71 3.56
C GLU A 234 11.45 15.66 2.73
N GLN A 235 11.90 16.15 1.57
CA GLN A 235 11.15 17.03 0.67
C GLN A 235 10.45 16.35 -0.54
N SER A 236 10.63 15.06 -0.83
CA SER A 236 10.12 14.47 -2.10
C SER A 236 8.77 13.74 -2.00
N TYR A 237 8.03 13.91 -0.90
CA TYR A 237 6.80 13.18 -0.60
C TYR A 237 5.57 13.56 -1.46
N LEU A 238 5.68 14.53 -2.36
CA LEU A 238 4.53 15.14 -3.04
C LEU A 238 4.25 14.62 -4.47
N ASN A 239 5.08 13.75 -5.05
CA ASN A 239 5.00 13.45 -6.49
C ASN A 239 4.80 11.97 -6.89
N SER A 240 4.51 11.05 -5.97
CA SER A 240 4.26 9.65 -6.37
C SER A 240 2.78 9.40 -6.63
N THR A 241 2.30 9.85 -7.78
CA THR A 241 0.97 9.52 -8.32
C THR A 241 0.79 8.01 -8.43
N THR A 242 -0.37 7.52 -7.98
CA THR A 242 -0.87 6.15 -8.12
C THR A 242 -0.57 5.55 -9.50
N GLN A 243 0.42 4.67 -9.55
CA GLN A 243 0.55 3.67 -10.61
C GLN A 243 -0.59 2.65 -10.40
N ASN A 244 -1.74 2.87 -11.05
CA ASN A 244 -2.75 1.82 -11.15
C ASN A 244 -2.13 0.66 -11.94
N LEU A 245 -1.82 -0.45 -11.27
CA LEU A 245 -1.41 -1.66 -11.96
C LEU A 245 -2.59 -2.17 -12.78
N ASN A 246 -2.44 -2.12 -14.10
CA ASN A 246 -3.42 -2.69 -15.01
C ASN A 246 -3.20 -4.21 -15.07
N PHE A 247 -3.69 -4.95 -14.06
CA PHE A 247 -3.80 -6.42 -14.05
C PHE A 247 -4.84 -6.95 -15.06
N ASN A 248 -5.01 -6.25 -16.18
CA ASN A 248 -6.02 -6.49 -17.20
C ASN A 248 -5.44 -6.37 -18.62
N GLY A 249 -4.11 -6.18 -18.75
CA GLY A 249 -3.38 -6.11 -20.01
C GLY A 249 -2.74 -7.45 -20.40
N ASN A 250 -2.64 -7.71 -21.70
CA ASN A 250 -2.04 -8.92 -22.25
C ASN A 250 -0.61 -9.15 -21.71
N VAL A 251 -0.32 -10.39 -21.28
CA VAL A 251 1.00 -10.86 -20.84
C VAL A 251 2.01 -10.70 -21.98
N GLY A 252 2.82 -9.66 -21.92
CA GLY A 252 3.83 -9.40 -22.94
C GLY A 252 4.27 -7.95 -23.07
N ALA A 253 4.36 -7.19 -21.98
CA ALA A 253 5.07 -5.91 -21.96
C ALA A 253 5.42 -5.52 -20.52
N VAL A 254 6.56 -6.00 -20.02
CA VAL A 254 7.28 -5.27 -18.97
C VAL A 254 7.79 -4.00 -19.65
N GLN A 255 7.03 -2.91 -19.57
CA GLN A 255 7.52 -1.60 -19.97
C GLN A 255 8.32 -1.00 -18.82
N THR A 256 9.61 -1.35 -18.81
CA THR A 256 10.64 -0.50 -18.22
C THR A 256 10.87 0.65 -19.18
N GLY A 257 10.41 1.85 -18.84
CA GLY A 257 10.79 3.09 -19.52
C GLY A 257 9.62 3.91 -20.03
N ASN A 258 9.67 5.22 -19.72
CA ASN A 258 8.85 6.29 -20.27
C ASN A 258 8.45 6.06 -21.75
N HIS A 259 7.16 6.10 -22.06
CA HIS A 259 6.55 7.05 -23.01
C HIS A 259 5.02 6.86 -23.08
N ASN A 260 4.30 7.98 -23.09
CA ASN A 260 2.86 8.10 -23.28
C ASN A 260 2.41 7.49 -24.61
N ILE A 261 1.35 6.67 -24.64
CA ILE A 261 0.30 6.73 -25.69
C ILE A 261 -1.06 6.38 -25.06
N ALA A 262 -1.95 7.37 -25.09
CA ALA A 262 -3.34 7.29 -24.67
C ALA A 262 -4.22 6.67 -25.75
N HIS A 263 -5.14 5.78 -25.36
CA HIS A 263 -6.48 5.73 -25.95
C HIS A 263 -7.46 4.90 -25.09
N VAL A 264 -8.18 5.54 -24.15
CA VAL A 264 -9.52 5.10 -23.74
C VAL A 264 -10.37 6.33 -23.40
N THR A 265 -11.58 6.32 -23.92
CA THR A 265 -12.58 7.39 -23.97
C THR A 265 -13.13 7.78 -22.60
N GLN A 266 -12.93 9.06 -22.25
CA GLN A 266 -13.75 10.00 -21.44
C GLN A 266 -14.57 9.49 -20.24
N ASN A 267 -14.05 9.79 -19.05
CA ASN A 267 -14.59 10.89 -18.23
C ASN A 267 -13.38 11.73 -17.77
N ASN A 268 -13.05 12.77 -18.54
CA ASN A 268 -11.90 13.64 -18.28
C ASN A 268 -12.23 14.61 -17.13
N TYR A 269 -11.94 14.22 -15.89
CA TYR A 269 -11.53 15.22 -14.90
C TYR A 269 -10.01 15.34 -15.03
N SER A 270 -9.57 16.35 -15.77
CA SER A 270 -8.14 16.68 -15.87
C SER A 270 -7.62 17.13 -14.49
N SER A 271 -6.31 16.99 -14.26
CA SER A 271 -5.63 17.60 -13.09
C SER A 271 -5.91 19.09 -12.94
N GLN A 272 -6.21 19.78 -14.05
CA GLN A 272 -6.64 21.18 -14.05
C GLN A 272 -8.02 21.36 -13.37
N SER A 273 -9.00 20.49 -13.65
CA SER A 273 -10.35 20.55 -13.07
C SER A 273 -10.35 20.31 -11.55
N LEU A 274 -9.41 19.50 -11.06
CA LEU A 274 -9.15 19.28 -9.63
C LEU A 274 -8.64 20.56 -8.94
N VAL A 275 -7.59 21.16 -9.50
CA VAL A 275 -6.97 22.38 -8.96
C VAL A 275 -7.94 23.56 -9.02
N ASP A 276 -8.72 23.66 -10.09
CA ASP A 276 -9.74 24.70 -10.23
C ASP A 276 -10.86 24.54 -9.19
N ALA A 277 -11.32 23.30 -8.92
CA ALA A 277 -12.31 23.04 -7.89
C ALA A 277 -11.79 23.34 -6.48
N ALA A 278 -10.53 22.98 -6.20
CA ALA A 278 -9.89 23.27 -4.93
C ALA A 278 -9.77 24.79 -4.70
N LYS A 279 -9.29 25.52 -5.71
CA LYS A 279 -9.17 26.97 -5.67
C LYS A 279 -10.52 27.66 -5.47
N GLU A 280 -11.56 27.23 -6.17
CA GLU A 280 -12.89 27.83 -6.07
C GLU A 280 -13.55 27.54 -4.71
N ILE A 281 -13.31 26.38 -4.10
CA ILE A 281 -13.71 26.08 -2.71
C ILE A 281 -12.90 26.89 -1.70
N GLN A 282 -11.60 27.07 -1.94
CA GLN A 282 -10.75 27.91 -1.08
C GLN A 282 -11.26 29.35 -1.04
N GLU A 283 -11.46 29.96 -2.21
CA GLU A 283 -12.00 31.32 -2.33
C GLU A 283 -13.39 31.43 -1.70
N LEU A 284 -14.25 30.42 -1.86
CA LEU A 284 -15.57 30.38 -1.23
C LEU A 284 -15.47 30.39 0.30
N LEU A 285 -14.61 29.55 0.88
CA LEU A 285 -14.43 29.47 2.33
C LEU A 285 -13.80 30.74 2.91
N GLU A 286 -12.83 31.34 2.21
CA GLU A 286 -12.20 32.60 2.61
C GLU A 286 -13.21 33.76 2.58
N ASN A 287 -14.01 33.87 1.52
CA ASN A 287 -15.04 34.91 1.41
C ASN A 287 -16.12 34.76 2.50
N LEU A 288 -16.57 33.54 2.77
CA LEU A 288 -17.56 33.31 3.82
C LEU A 288 -16.99 33.56 5.22
N ALA A 289 -15.72 33.25 5.46
CA ALA A 289 -15.04 33.54 6.74
C ALA A 289 -14.83 35.04 7.00
N GLN A 290 -14.92 35.90 5.97
CA GLN A 290 -14.93 37.35 6.13
C GLN A 290 -16.31 37.91 6.49
N ILE A 291 -17.39 37.21 6.11
CA ILE A 291 -18.77 37.64 6.29
C ILE A 291 -19.37 37.09 7.59
N TYR A 292 -18.93 35.91 8.03
CA TYR A 292 -19.43 35.20 9.20
C TYR A 292 -18.31 34.95 10.22
N PRO A 293 -18.60 35.00 11.54
CA PRO A 293 -17.59 34.72 12.55
C PRO A 293 -17.04 33.29 12.45
N THR A 294 -15.82 33.07 12.94
CA THR A 294 -15.16 31.74 12.96
C THR A 294 -14.52 31.43 14.32
N ASN A 295 -14.92 32.13 15.37
CA ASN A 295 -14.29 32.11 16.69
C ASN A 295 -14.64 30.83 17.49
N THR A 296 -15.87 30.33 17.34
CA THR A 296 -16.34 29.11 18.03
C THR A 296 -16.65 27.98 17.04
N LEU A 297 -16.78 26.75 17.54
CA LEU A 297 -17.18 25.61 16.71
C LEU A 297 -18.56 25.84 16.05
N SER A 298 -19.50 26.46 16.76
CA SER A 298 -20.82 26.80 16.22
C SER A 298 -20.72 27.80 15.09
N ASP A 299 -19.86 28.81 15.21
CA ASP A 299 -19.65 29.81 14.15
C ASP A 299 -19.03 29.16 12.91
N LYS A 300 -18.03 28.29 13.10
CA LYS A 300 -17.40 27.52 12.02
C LYS A 300 -18.39 26.62 11.28
N MET A 301 -19.34 26.01 11.99
CA MET A 301 -20.40 25.20 11.36
C MET A 301 -21.35 26.05 10.50
N VAL A 302 -21.68 27.28 10.91
CA VAL A 302 -22.49 28.21 10.10
C VAL A 302 -21.79 28.52 8.77
N VAL A 303 -20.48 28.80 8.81
CA VAL A 303 -19.68 29.04 7.59
C VAL A 303 -19.68 27.82 6.67
N VAL A 304 -19.48 26.62 7.23
CA VAL A 304 -19.50 25.37 6.46
C VAL A 304 -20.86 25.08 5.85
N THR A 305 -21.96 25.26 6.61
CA THR A 305 -23.32 25.07 6.07
C THR A 305 -23.58 26.02 4.89
N LYS A 306 -23.13 27.27 4.96
CA LYS A 306 -23.23 28.22 3.84
C LYS A 306 -22.37 27.83 2.64
N ALA A 307 -21.17 27.29 2.88
CA ALA A 307 -20.34 26.77 1.81
C ALA A 307 -21.00 25.57 1.10
N VAL A 308 -21.57 24.64 1.88
CA VAL A 308 -22.33 23.49 1.35
C VAL A 308 -23.51 23.96 0.50
N GLU A 309 -24.34 24.88 1.00
CA GLU A 309 -25.48 25.45 0.24
C GLU A 309 -25.03 26.07 -1.09
N GLN A 310 -23.92 26.82 -1.10
CA GLN A 310 -23.42 27.48 -2.32
C GLN A 310 -22.83 26.48 -3.32
N ILE A 311 -22.13 25.45 -2.84
CA ILE A 311 -21.64 24.37 -3.70
C ILE A 311 -22.82 23.58 -4.28
N GLU A 312 -23.86 23.28 -3.49
CA GLU A 312 -25.02 22.54 -3.98
C GLU A 312 -25.83 23.28 -5.04
N ASN A 313 -25.93 24.61 -4.90
CA ASN A 313 -26.62 25.46 -5.86
C ASN A 313 -25.79 25.76 -7.12
N ASN A 314 -24.48 25.51 -7.10
CA ASN A 314 -23.62 25.60 -8.27
C ASN A 314 -23.33 24.22 -8.85
N ARG A 315 -24.15 23.79 -9.82
CA ARG A 315 -24.05 22.48 -10.45
C ARG A 315 -22.64 22.15 -10.97
N SER A 316 -21.98 23.12 -11.61
CA SER A 316 -20.64 22.91 -12.18
C SER A 316 -19.60 22.70 -11.07
N LEU A 317 -19.62 23.54 -10.03
CA LEU A 317 -18.73 23.38 -8.88
C LEU A 317 -19.03 22.07 -8.13
N LYS A 318 -20.29 21.68 -7.93
CA LYS A 318 -20.66 20.41 -7.31
C LYS A 318 -20.11 19.21 -8.09
N GLU A 319 -20.31 19.19 -9.41
CA GLU A 319 -19.83 18.11 -10.28
C GLU A 319 -18.30 18.03 -10.28
N ARG A 320 -17.59 19.16 -10.31
CA ARG A 320 -16.12 19.19 -10.21
C ARG A 320 -15.62 18.79 -8.82
N THR A 321 -16.32 19.18 -7.76
CA THR A 321 -15.99 18.80 -6.38
C THR A 321 -16.18 17.31 -6.17
N VAL A 322 -17.29 16.74 -6.66
CA VAL A 322 -17.52 15.28 -6.60
C VAL A 322 -16.52 14.52 -7.47
N GLY A 323 -16.21 15.03 -8.68
CA GLY A 323 -15.17 14.48 -9.54
C GLY A 323 -13.81 14.49 -8.85
N ALA A 324 -13.41 15.62 -8.27
CA ALA A 324 -12.20 15.80 -7.48
C ALA A 324 -12.12 14.82 -6.32
N LEU A 325 -13.21 14.69 -5.55
CA LEU A 325 -13.31 13.77 -4.43
C LEU A 325 -13.23 12.29 -4.85
N LYS A 326 -13.71 11.94 -6.06
CA LYS A 326 -13.60 10.59 -6.64
C LYS A 326 -12.20 10.31 -7.20
N SER A 327 -11.56 11.33 -7.79
CA SER A 327 -10.26 11.19 -8.46
C SER A 327 -9.07 11.33 -7.52
N ALA A 328 -9.05 12.33 -6.63
CA ALA A 328 -7.96 12.60 -5.69
C ALA A 328 -8.22 12.06 -4.27
N GLY A 329 -9.45 11.63 -3.96
CA GLY A 329 -9.83 11.24 -2.60
C GLY A 329 -10.05 12.44 -1.69
N VAL A 330 -10.52 12.20 -0.45
CA VAL A 330 -10.75 13.29 0.52
C VAL A 330 -9.44 13.98 0.90
N GLU A 331 -8.41 13.20 1.25
CA GLU A 331 -7.14 13.74 1.72
C GLU A 331 -6.38 14.46 0.61
N GLY A 332 -6.30 13.88 -0.60
CA GLY A 332 -5.65 14.54 -1.74
C GLY A 332 -6.36 15.83 -2.18
N PHE A 333 -7.67 15.95 -1.96
CA PHE A 333 -8.39 17.20 -2.24
C PHE A 333 -8.21 18.25 -1.14
N LYS A 334 -8.13 17.83 0.14
CA LYS A 334 -7.81 18.72 1.28
C LYS A 334 -6.43 19.37 1.13
N GLU A 335 -5.44 18.62 0.65
CA GLU A 335 -4.06 19.11 0.49
C GLU A 335 -3.95 20.29 -0.50
N LEU A 336 -4.94 20.47 -1.37
CA LEU A 336 -5.00 21.59 -2.32
C LEU A 336 -5.70 22.83 -1.77
N ILE A 337 -6.23 22.76 -0.54
CA ILE A 337 -7.08 23.80 0.06
C ILE A 337 -6.53 24.17 1.43
N ASP A 338 -5.83 25.29 1.51
CA ASP A 338 -5.28 25.80 2.77
C ASP A 338 -6.33 26.63 3.53
N ASN A 339 -7.30 25.95 4.14
CA ASN A 339 -8.33 26.61 4.94
C ASN A 339 -8.66 25.83 6.23
N PRO A 340 -8.71 26.48 7.42
CA PRO A 340 -8.94 25.79 8.69
C PRO A 340 -10.33 25.12 8.82
N LEU A 341 -11.27 25.43 7.92
CA LEU A 341 -12.60 24.83 7.89
C LEU A 341 -12.67 23.59 7.00
N ILE A 342 -11.61 23.28 6.24
CA ILE A 342 -11.67 22.26 5.20
C ILE A 342 -12.02 20.87 5.76
N ASN A 343 -11.48 20.51 6.92
CA ASN A 343 -11.78 19.23 7.56
C ASN A 343 -13.27 19.08 7.93
N ILE A 344 -13.91 20.18 8.34
CA ILE A 344 -15.32 20.21 8.69
C ILE A 344 -16.18 20.17 7.42
N LEU A 345 -15.79 20.92 6.37
CA LEU A 345 -16.46 20.89 5.08
C LEU A 345 -16.42 19.49 4.46
N MET A 346 -15.26 18.85 4.45
CA MET A 346 -15.10 17.51 3.88
C MET A 346 -15.98 16.48 4.60
N ALA A 347 -16.03 16.50 5.93
CA ALA A 347 -16.94 15.64 6.68
C ALA A 347 -18.41 15.87 6.33
N ALA A 348 -18.80 17.11 6.02
CA ALA A 348 -20.17 17.45 5.62
C ALA A 348 -20.53 16.98 4.20
N ILE A 349 -19.56 16.92 3.28
CA ILE A 349 -19.80 16.61 1.86
C ILE A 349 -19.28 15.25 1.40
N GLU A 350 -18.64 14.48 2.28
CA GLU A 350 -18.07 13.16 1.97
C GLU A 350 -19.12 12.20 1.39
N GLY A 351 -20.37 12.31 1.87
CA GLY A 351 -21.52 11.55 1.37
C GLY A 351 -21.92 11.86 -0.08
N TRP A 352 -21.44 12.95 -0.68
CA TRP A 352 -21.74 13.26 -2.09
C TRP A 352 -21.06 12.32 -3.09
N LYS A 353 -20.04 11.56 -2.65
CA LYS A 353 -19.40 10.51 -3.46
C LYS A 353 -20.37 9.39 -3.84
N GLU A 354 -21.41 9.18 -3.02
CA GLU A 354 -22.37 8.08 -3.14
C GLU A 354 -23.71 8.49 -3.80
N GLY A 355 -23.83 9.74 -4.25
CA GLY A 355 -25.02 10.23 -4.98
C GLY A 355 -25.17 9.57 -6.34
N LYS A 356 -26.25 8.77 -6.47
CA LYS A 356 -26.82 8.05 -7.62
C LYS A 356 -26.29 8.35 -9.02
#